data_AF-A0A8B6FGI2-F1
#
_entry.id   AF-A0A8B6FGI2-F1
#
_cell.length_a   1.000
_cell.length_b   1.000
_cell.length_c   1.000
_cell.angle_alpha   90.00
_cell.angle_beta   90.00
_cell.angle_gamma   90.00
#
_symmetry.space_group_name_H-M   'P 1'
#
loop_
_entity.id
_entity.type
_entity.pdbx_description
1 polymer ?
#
loop_
_entity_poly.entity_id
_entity_poly.type
_entity_poly.pdbx_seq_one_letter_code
_entity_poly.pdbx_strand_id
1 'polypeptide(L)'
;MDTWMKQLVGHGRDSRGLSALNYSNIQILDVERIENPLLAERYFQCRATMFHKVGQLERTFTRLKDIPYAKQGGILTTKKSGKTLKREMCQMVNEHYLFHGTTVGRIDVIAAQGFDNRLTENAMFGPGVYAAESSTKSDQYAG
;
A
#
# COMPACT_ATOMS: atom_id res chain seq x y z
N MET A 1 -5.38 -12.91 3.00
CA MET A 1 -6.13 -11.65 2.87
C MET A 1 -6.57 -11.53 1.42
N ASP A 2 -7.87 -11.52 1.16
CA ASP A 2 -8.40 -11.69 -0.20
C ASP A 2 -8.77 -10.33 -0.84
N THR A 3 -7.76 -9.68 -1.41
CA THR A 3 -7.87 -8.42 -2.17
C THR A 3 -7.67 -8.62 -3.68
N TRP A 4 -7.57 -9.87 -4.11
CA TRP A 4 -7.34 -10.26 -5.49
C TRP A 4 -8.65 -10.12 -6.28
N MET A 5 -8.57 -9.43 -7.41
CA MET A 5 -9.66 -9.33 -8.39
C MET A 5 -9.28 -10.07 -9.68
N LYS A 6 -9.66 -11.35 -9.82
CA LYS A 6 -9.26 -12.23 -10.94
C LYS A 6 -9.50 -11.60 -12.32
N GLN A 7 -10.61 -10.90 -12.48
CA GLN A 7 -11.00 -10.21 -13.71
C GLN A 7 -10.09 -9.03 -14.10
N LEU A 8 -9.19 -8.58 -13.22
CA LEU A 8 -8.27 -7.47 -13.47
C LEU A 8 -6.81 -7.93 -13.67
N VAL A 9 -6.52 -9.22 -13.53
CA VAL A 9 -5.16 -9.76 -13.71
C VAL A 9 -4.75 -9.60 -15.18
N GLY A 10 -3.59 -8.99 -15.44
CA GLY A 10 -3.12 -8.74 -16.80
C GLY A 10 -3.88 -7.65 -17.58
N HIS A 11 -4.86 -6.98 -16.95
CA HIS A 11 -5.71 -5.96 -17.59
C HIS A 11 -5.54 -4.59 -16.93
N GLY A 12 -5.28 -3.55 -17.72
CA GLY A 12 -5.20 -2.17 -17.22
C GLY A 12 -4.29 -1.29 -18.06
N ARG A 13 -4.26 0.00 -17.74
CA ARG A 13 -3.35 0.97 -18.40
C ARG A 13 -1.88 0.63 -18.14
N ASP A 14 -1.60 0.05 -16.98
CA ASP A 14 -0.24 -0.19 -16.48
C ASP A 14 0.25 -1.63 -16.75
N SER A 15 -0.61 -2.53 -17.22
CA SER A 15 -0.28 -3.94 -17.51
C SER A 15 0.42 -4.15 -18.86
N ARG A 16 1.41 -3.30 -19.19
CA ARG A 16 2.07 -3.29 -20.51
C ARG A 16 2.75 -4.65 -20.77
N GLY A 17 2.44 -5.27 -21.90
CA GLY A 17 3.01 -6.56 -22.32
C GLY A 17 2.39 -7.80 -21.68
N LEU A 18 1.66 -7.68 -20.57
CA LEU A 18 1.08 -8.82 -19.85
C LEU A 18 0.00 -9.55 -20.67
N SER A 19 -0.78 -8.83 -21.47
CA SER A 19 -1.79 -9.45 -22.35
C SER A 19 -1.16 -10.31 -23.45
N ALA A 20 -0.03 -9.88 -24.02
CA ALA A 20 0.70 -10.65 -25.03
C ALA A 20 1.32 -11.94 -24.45
N LEU A 21 1.54 -11.98 -23.13
CA LEU A 21 2.05 -13.14 -22.41
C LEU A 21 0.94 -14.09 -21.91
N ASN A 22 -0.33 -13.83 -22.25
CA ASN A 22 -1.48 -14.56 -21.69
C ASN A 22 -1.49 -14.59 -20.15
N TYR A 23 -1.01 -13.52 -19.52
CA TYR A 23 -0.92 -13.42 -18.06
C TYR A 23 -2.32 -13.35 -17.46
N SER A 24 -2.71 -14.41 -16.74
CA SER A 24 -4.10 -14.62 -16.28
C SER A 24 -4.21 -15.02 -14.81
N ASN A 25 -3.08 -15.23 -14.13
CA ASN A 25 -3.05 -15.70 -12.77
C ASN A 25 -1.86 -15.11 -12.00
N ILE A 26 -2.03 -14.92 -10.69
CA ILE A 26 -0.97 -14.53 -9.76
C ILE A 26 -0.79 -15.69 -8.77
N GLN A 27 0.44 -16.13 -8.58
CA GLN A 27 0.75 -17.18 -7.60
C GLN A 27 1.77 -16.65 -6.60
N ILE A 28 1.50 -16.87 -5.31
CA ILE A 28 2.47 -16.58 -4.26
C ILE A 28 3.51 -17.70 -4.29
N LEU A 29 4.76 -17.34 -4.58
CA LEU A 29 5.89 -18.28 -4.59
C LEU A 29 6.64 -18.26 -3.26
N ASP A 30 6.83 -17.07 -2.69
CA ASP A 30 7.54 -16.86 -1.43
C ASP A 30 6.98 -15.64 -0.68
N VAL A 31 7.22 -15.60 0.64
CA VAL A 31 6.85 -14.50 1.53
C VAL A 31 7.97 -14.25 2.53
N GLU A 32 8.64 -13.12 2.39
CA GLU A 32 9.71 -12.70 3.28
C GLU A 32 9.28 -11.53 4.17
N ARG A 33 9.86 -11.47 5.37
CA ARG A 33 9.64 -10.37 6.31
C ARG A 33 10.83 -9.41 6.23
N ILE A 34 10.53 -8.14 5.94
CA ILE A 34 11.52 -7.07 6.01
C ILE A 34 11.63 -6.59 7.46
N GLU A 35 12.82 -6.71 8.05
CA GLU A 35 13.13 -6.21 9.38
C GLU A 35 14.20 -5.12 9.31
N ASN A 36 13.78 -3.88 9.53
CA ASN A 36 14.67 -2.72 9.57
C ASN A 36 14.33 -1.87 10.81
N PRO A 37 15.06 -2.04 11.93
CA PRO A 37 14.75 -1.38 13.20
C PRO A 37 14.75 0.15 13.10
N LEU A 38 15.64 0.73 12.28
CA LEU A 38 15.75 2.17 12.11
C LEU A 38 14.53 2.75 11.38
N LEU A 39 14.05 2.07 10.33
CA LEU A 39 12.83 2.48 9.64
C LEU A 39 11.60 2.28 10.51
N ALA A 40 11.54 1.17 11.27
CA ALA A 40 10.46 0.91 12.20
C ALA A 40 10.38 1.98 13.30
N GLU A 41 11.50 2.38 13.88
CA GLU A 41 11.55 3.45 14.88
C GLU A 41 11.02 4.78 14.31
N ARG A 42 11.52 5.19 13.14
CA ARG A 42 11.06 6.42 12.46
C ARG A 42 9.56 6.38 12.17
N TYR A 43 9.06 5.22 11.73
CA TYR A 43 7.64 5.01 11.50
C TYR A 43 6.82 5.20 12.78
N PHE A 44 7.24 4.58 13.89
CA PHE A 44 6.54 4.70 15.17
C PHE A 44 6.59 6.10 15.77
N GLN A 45 7.70 6.83 15.60
CA GLN A 45 7.81 8.24 15.98
C GLN A 45 6.83 9.12 15.17
N CYS A 46 6.73 8.89 13.86
CA CYS A 46 5.75 9.58 13.02
C CYS A 46 4.31 9.25 13.44
N ARG A 47 4.02 7.96 13.70
CA ARG A 47 2.71 7.52 14.20
C ARG A 47 2.34 8.20 15.52
N ALA A 48 3.27 8.27 16.47
CA ALA A 48 3.08 8.96 17.73
C ALA A 48 2.83 10.46 17.52
N THR A 49 3.55 11.10 16.60
CA THR A 49 3.36 12.52 16.26
C THR A 49 1.96 12.78 15.70
N MET A 50 1.49 11.91 14.78
CA MET A 50 0.13 11.98 14.23
C MET A 50 -0.92 11.81 15.32
N PHE A 51 -0.68 10.91 16.28
CA PHE A 51 -1.59 10.70 17.41
C PHE A 51 -1.69 11.93 18.32
N HIS A 52 -0.57 12.58 18.66
CA HIS A 52 -0.58 13.81 19.46
C HIS A 52 -1.31 14.95 18.76
N LYS A 53 -1.17 15.07 17.43
CA LYS A 53 -1.92 16.06 16.64
C LYS A 53 -3.44 15.88 16.74
N VAL A 54 -3.94 14.63 16.78
CA VAL A 54 -5.37 14.37 17.02
C VAL A 54 -5.82 14.92 18.37
N GLY A 55 -5.03 14.67 19.42
CA GLY A 55 -5.33 15.18 20.76
C GLY A 55 -5.37 16.72 20.84
N GLN A 56 -4.50 17.41 20.09
CA GLN A 56 -4.46 18.87 20.06
C GLN A 56 -5.58 19.51 19.25
N LEU A 57 -6.09 18.85 18.20
CA LEU A 57 -7.07 19.43 17.28
C LEU A 57 -8.52 19.36 17.78
N GLU A 58 -8.75 18.76 18.97
CA GLU A 58 -10.07 18.43 19.56
C GLU A 58 -11.02 17.74 18.57
N ARG A 59 -10.48 17.09 17.54
CA ARG A 59 -11.23 16.43 16.46
C ARG A 59 -10.52 15.17 16.01
N THR A 60 -11.29 14.17 15.60
CA THR A 60 -10.75 12.98 14.94
C THR A 60 -10.45 13.27 13.48
N PHE A 61 -9.47 12.58 12.89
CA PHE A 61 -9.32 12.59 11.44
C PHE A 61 -10.56 11.99 10.78
N THR A 62 -11.06 12.63 9.72
CA THR A 62 -12.10 12.04 8.86
C THR A 62 -11.59 10.71 8.32
N ARG A 63 -12.32 9.61 8.53
CA ARG A 63 -11.90 8.30 8.03
C ARG A 63 -12.03 8.27 6.52
N LEU A 64 -11.16 7.51 5.86
CA LEU A 64 -11.16 7.41 4.39
C LEU A 64 -12.48 6.89 3.81
N LYS A 65 -13.25 6.11 4.56
CA LYS A 65 -14.58 5.65 4.12
C LYS A 65 -15.66 6.75 4.16
N ASP A 66 -15.42 7.80 4.94
CA ASP A 66 -16.37 8.87 5.25
C ASP A 66 -16.09 10.12 4.38
N ILE A 67 -15.09 10.10 3.49
CA ILE A 67 -14.81 11.21 2.56
C ILE A 67 -15.82 11.20 1.39
N PRO A 68 -16.31 12.37 0.91
CA PRO A 68 -17.36 12.44 -0.10
C PRO A 68 -17.07 11.70 -1.42
N TYR A 69 -15.79 11.57 -1.78
CA TYR A 69 -15.36 10.96 -3.04
C TYR A 69 -15.02 9.47 -2.93
N ALA A 70 -15.10 8.85 -1.73
CA ALA A 70 -14.84 7.42 -1.55
C ALA A 70 -16.04 6.56 -1.99
N LYS A 71 -16.29 6.51 -3.31
CA LYS A 71 -17.42 5.77 -3.91
C LYS A 71 -17.44 4.28 -3.57
N GLN A 72 -16.28 3.69 -3.25
CA GLN A 72 -16.12 2.27 -2.93
C GLN A 72 -16.06 2.01 -1.40
N GLY A 73 -16.27 3.05 -0.59
CA GLY A 73 -16.18 3.01 0.87
C GLY A 73 -14.75 2.89 1.37
N GLY A 74 -14.56 2.22 2.51
CA GLY A 74 -13.23 2.09 3.14
C GLY A 74 -12.25 1.22 2.37
N ILE A 75 -10.97 1.33 2.75
CA ILE A 75 -9.86 0.64 2.09
C ILE A 75 -10.06 -0.89 2.11
N LEU A 76 -9.99 -1.52 0.94
CA LEU A 76 -10.20 -2.95 0.71
C LEU A 76 -9.27 -3.79 1.58
N THR A 77 -8.02 -3.37 1.72
CA THR A 77 -7.08 -4.06 2.59
C THR A 77 -7.60 -4.11 4.02
N THR A 78 -8.01 -2.97 4.56
CA THR A 78 -8.54 -2.88 5.93
C THR A 78 -9.80 -3.72 6.12
N LYS A 79 -10.70 -3.73 5.13
CA LYS A 79 -11.89 -4.58 5.15
C LYS A 79 -11.53 -6.06 5.24
N LYS A 80 -10.55 -6.51 4.44
CA LYS A 80 -10.17 -7.92 4.25
C LYS A 80 -9.03 -8.40 5.17
N SER A 81 -8.43 -7.51 5.97
CA SER A 81 -7.37 -7.85 6.93
C SER A 81 -7.86 -8.85 7.98
N GLY A 82 -6.98 -9.80 8.32
CA GLY A 82 -7.18 -10.73 9.43
C GLY A 82 -7.05 -10.04 10.79
N LYS A 83 -7.37 -10.77 11.88
CA LYS A 83 -7.36 -10.25 13.25
C LYS A 83 -6.00 -9.65 13.65
N THR A 84 -4.90 -10.32 13.32
CA THR A 84 -3.54 -9.87 13.66
C THR A 84 -3.23 -8.51 13.05
N LEU A 85 -3.34 -8.36 11.72
CA LEU A 85 -3.10 -7.09 11.04
C LEU A 85 -4.04 -5.99 11.56
N LYS A 86 -5.31 -6.32 11.84
CA LYS A 86 -6.25 -5.34 12.40
C LYS A 86 -5.86 -4.82 13.77
N ARG A 87 -5.21 -5.66 14.60
CA ARG A 87 -4.75 -5.28 15.94
C ARG A 87 -3.54 -4.35 15.90
N GLU A 88 -2.63 -4.55 14.94
CA GLU A 88 -1.42 -3.74 14.80
C GLU A 88 -1.67 -2.34 14.20
N MET A 89 -2.79 -2.16 13.47
CA MET A 89 -3.20 -0.87 12.90
C MET A 89 -3.75 0.09 13.96
N CYS A 90 -3.23 1.31 14.00
CA CYS A 90 -3.76 2.42 14.76
C CYS A 90 -4.85 3.18 13.97
N GLN A 91 -6.11 2.79 14.19
CA GLN A 91 -7.25 3.42 13.51
C GLN A 91 -7.41 4.91 13.83
N MET A 92 -6.94 5.37 15.00
CA MET A 92 -7.05 6.78 15.42
C MET A 92 -6.28 7.74 14.50
N VAL A 93 -5.26 7.24 13.79
CA VAL A 93 -4.48 8.02 12.82
C VAL A 93 -4.74 7.60 11.37
N ASN A 94 -5.83 6.88 11.10
CA ASN A 94 -6.16 6.32 9.78
C ASN A 94 -5.03 5.44 9.19
N GLU A 95 -4.42 4.58 10.02
CA GLU A 95 -3.38 3.64 9.57
C GLU A 95 -3.98 2.47 8.77
N HIS A 96 -3.38 2.19 7.60
CA HIS A 96 -3.84 1.14 6.68
C HIS A 96 -2.65 0.41 6.04
N TYR A 97 -2.76 -0.90 5.86
CA TYR A 97 -1.84 -1.66 5.00
C TYR A 97 -2.17 -1.44 3.52
N LEU A 98 -1.16 -1.35 2.66
CA LEU A 98 -1.31 -1.22 1.21
C LEU A 98 -0.23 -2.07 0.51
N PHE A 99 -0.43 -2.36 -0.76
CA PHE A 99 0.53 -3.07 -1.60
C PHE A 99 1.33 -2.09 -2.46
N HIS A 100 2.65 -2.24 -2.53
CA HIS A 100 3.51 -1.52 -3.46
C HIS A 100 4.17 -2.54 -4.39
N GLY A 101 3.91 -2.44 -5.69
CA GLY A 101 4.61 -3.23 -6.71
C GLY A 101 5.90 -2.53 -7.10
N THR A 102 6.99 -3.28 -7.22
CA THR A 102 8.31 -2.76 -7.56
C THR A 102 9.12 -3.78 -8.34
N THR A 103 10.23 -3.34 -8.94
CA THR A 103 11.13 -4.18 -9.71
C THR A 103 12.17 -4.84 -8.80
N VAL A 104 12.72 -5.99 -9.22
CA VAL A 104 13.72 -6.75 -8.43
C VAL A 104 14.89 -5.89 -7.98
N GLY A 105 15.41 -5.03 -8.87
CA GLY A 105 16.55 -4.14 -8.58
C GLY A 105 16.29 -3.06 -7.52
N ARG A 106 15.03 -2.85 -7.11
CA ARG A 106 14.66 -1.87 -6.07
C ARG A 106 14.39 -2.48 -4.70
N ILE A 107 14.26 -3.81 -4.61
CA ILE A 107 13.89 -4.51 -3.37
C ILE A 107 14.89 -4.19 -2.25
N ASP A 108 16.19 -4.39 -2.49
CA ASP A 108 17.25 -4.19 -1.48
C ASP A 108 17.31 -2.73 -1.02
N VAL A 109 17.16 -1.78 -1.95
CA VAL A 109 17.15 -0.35 -1.64
C VAL A 109 15.96 0.01 -0.76
N ILE A 110 14.77 -0.48 -1.09
CA ILE A 110 13.54 -0.23 -0.31
C ILE A 110 13.66 -0.88 1.07
N ALA A 111 14.18 -2.10 1.16
CA ALA A 111 14.37 -2.80 2.43
C ALA A 111 15.39 -2.08 3.35
N ALA A 112 16.47 -1.55 2.77
CA ALA A 112 17.53 -0.88 3.52
C ALA A 112 17.19 0.57 3.92
N GLN A 113 16.55 1.33 3.01
CA GLN A 113 16.41 2.79 3.13
C GLN A 113 14.95 3.26 3.24
N GLY A 114 13.99 2.39 2.96
CA GLY A 114 12.58 2.73 2.87
C GLY A 114 12.21 3.29 1.50
N PHE A 115 11.00 3.84 1.38
CA PHE A 115 10.54 4.43 0.14
C PHE A 115 11.08 5.86 -0.04
N ASP A 116 11.59 6.16 -1.24
CA ASP A 116 12.06 7.49 -1.63
C ASP A 116 11.22 8.04 -2.79
N ASN A 117 10.46 9.10 -2.53
CA ASN A 117 9.59 9.71 -3.53
C ASN A 117 10.35 10.39 -4.68
N ARG A 118 11.64 10.70 -4.50
CA ARG A 118 12.49 11.32 -5.52
C ARG A 118 12.84 10.36 -6.66
N LEU A 119 12.69 9.06 -6.43
CA LEU A 119 12.92 8.01 -7.44
C LEU A 119 11.72 7.80 -8.36
N THR A 120 10.67 8.61 -8.23
CA THR A 120 9.45 8.47 -9.01
C THR A 120 9.61 9.12 -10.38
N GLU A 121 9.37 8.34 -11.43
CA GLU A 121 9.36 8.81 -12.81
C GLU A 121 7.93 8.74 -13.37
N ASN A 122 7.51 9.75 -14.15
CA ASN A 122 6.26 9.76 -14.91
C ASN A 122 4.98 9.42 -14.11
N ALA A 123 4.78 10.12 -12.99
CA ALA A 123 3.69 9.83 -12.06
C ALA A 123 2.40 10.64 -12.33
N MET A 124 1.28 9.92 -12.45
CA MET A 124 -0.02 10.49 -12.83
C MET A 124 -0.59 11.51 -11.83
N PHE A 125 -0.34 11.31 -10.53
CA PHE A 125 -0.82 12.19 -9.45
C PHE A 125 0.33 13.00 -8.82
N GLY A 126 1.43 13.16 -9.54
CA GLY A 126 2.63 13.85 -9.08
C GLY A 126 3.67 12.94 -8.42
N PRO A 127 4.89 13.47 -8.17
CA PRO A 127 5.99 12.68 -7.59
C PRO A 127 5.61 12.14 -6.21
N GLY A 128 5.79 10.83 -5.99
CA GLY A 128 5.30 10.19 -4.79
C GLY A 128 5.42 8.67 -4.80
N VAL A 129 5.23 8.06 -3.63
CA VAL A 129 5.18 6.61 -3.49
C VAL A 129 3.75 6.15 -3.73
N TYR A 130 3.54 5.27 -4.71
CA TYR A 130 2.22 4.78 -5.08
C TYR A 130 1.98 3.41 -4.46
N ALA A 131 0.84 3.23 -3.80
CA ALA A 131 0.43 1.96 -3.25
C ALA A 131 -1.05 1.71 -3.55
N ALA A 132 -1.47 0.46 -3.58
CA ALA A 132 -2.84 0.07 -3.89
C ALA A 132 -3.46 -0.78 -2.79
N GLU A 133 -4.78 -0.70 -2.69
CA GLU A 133 -5.57 -1.55 -1.79
C GLU A 133 -5.86 -2.95 -2.35
N SER A 134 -5.49 -3.18 -3.61
CA SER A 134 -5.62 -4.48 -4.29
C SER A 134 -4.25 -4.96 -4.74
N SER A 135 -3.92 -6.19 -4.36
CA SER A 135 -2.72 -6.89 -4.84
C SER A 135 -2.68 -6.99 -6.36
N THR A 136 -3.83 -7.19 -7.03
CA THR A 136 -3.93 -7.25 -8.50
C THR A 136 -3.56 -5.93 -9.16
N LYS A 137 -3.83 -4.79 -8.50
CA LYS A 137 -3.41 -3.49 -9.06
C LYS A 137 -1.90 -3.29 -8.93
N SER A 138 -1.33 -3.64 -7.79
CA SER A 138 0.11 -3.51 -7.55
C SER A 138 0.95 -4.46 -8.40
N ASP A 139 0.45 -5.66 -8.71
CA ASP A 139 1.07 -6.64 -9.61
C ASP A 139 1.41 -6.04 -11.00
N GLN A 140 0.61 -5.09 -11.50
CA GLN A 140 0.87 -4.40 -12.77
C GLN A 140 2.17 -3.58 -12.78
N TYR A 141 2.76 -3.31 -11.61
CA TYR A 141 3.99 -2.52 -11.45
C TYR A 141 5.20 -3.37 -11.02
N ALA A 142 5.05 -4.69 -10.88
CA ALA A 142 6.08 -5.57 -10.32
C ALA A 142 7.02 -6.20 -11.36
N GLY A 143 7.14 -5.60 -12.55
CA GLY A 143 7.89 -6.12 -13.71
C GLY A 143 9.31 -5.60 -13.85
#